data_AF-A0A2S2KNT2-F1
#
_entry.id   AF-A0A2S2KNT2-F1
#
_cell.length_a   1.000
_cell.length_b   1.000
_cell.length_c   1.000
_cell.angle_alpha   90.00
_cell.angle_beta   90.00
_cell.angle_gamma   90.00
#
_symmetry.space_group_name_H-M   'P 1'
#
loop_
_entity.id
_entity.type
_entity.pdbx_description
1 polymer ?
#
loop_
_entity_poly.entity_id
_entity_poly.type
_entity_poly.pdbx_seq_one_letter_code
_entity_poly.pdbx_strand_id
1 'polypeptide(L)' 'MGKLPEKFPEYSIMYKTLSKQIKALENIKEKAQEKEAKEINLKIQNYQSELLKIKKMFPDDFFDEEN' A
#
# COMPACT_ATOMS: atom_id res chain seq x y z
N MET A 1 23.33 -1.89 7.40
CA MET A 1 22.58 -1.63 6.16
C MET A 1 21.98 -2.95 5.70
N GLY A 2 20.65 -3.10 5.78
CA GLY A 2 20.00 -4.27 5.20
C GLY A 2 20.09 -4.25 3.68
N LYS A 3 20.08 -5.42 3.04
CA LYS A 3 20.11 -5.52 1.57
C LYS A 3 18.76 -5.08 1.00
N LEU A 4 18.80 -4.29 -0.07
CA LEU A 4 17.62 -3.95 -0.87
C LEU A 4 17.24 -5.14 -1.77
N PRO A 5 15.95 -5.26 -2.16
CA PRO A 5 15.53 -6.30 -3.09
C PRO A 5 16.11 -6.09 -4.48
N GLU A 6 16.26 -7.16 -5.26
CA GLU A 6 16.86 -7.12 -6.61
C GLU A 6 16.14 -6.20 -7.59
N LYS A 7 14.81 -6.07 -7.47
CA LYS A 7 13.99 -5.14 -8.28
C LYS A 7 13.78 -3.80 -7.56
N PHE A 8 14.85 -3.27 -7.00
CA PHE A 8 14.88 -1.90 -6.50
C PHE A 8 15.28 -0.98 -7.67
N PRO A 9 14.57 0.15 -7.91
CA PRO A 9 13.60 0.82 -7.04
C PRO A 9 12.12 0.45 -7.30
N GLU A 10 11.82 -0.46 -8.21
CA GLU A 10 10.45 -0.76 -8.67
C GLU A 10 9.51 -1.11 -7.51
N TYR A 11 9.97 -1.96 -6.58
CA TYR A 11 9.16 -2.31 -5.41
C TYR A 11 8.90 -1.12 -4.48
N SER A 12 9.84 -0.18 -4.37
CA SER A 12 9.64 1.04 -3.57
C SER A 12 8.62 1.97 -4.24
N ILE A 13 8.71 2.15 -5.54
CA ILE A 13 7.74 2.94 -6.32
C ILE A 13 6.34 2.33 -6.22
N MET A 14 6.24 1.01 -6.34
CA MET A 14 4.97 0.29 -6.18
C MET A 14 4.40 0.47 -4.77
N TYR A 15 5.22 0.36 -3.71
CA TYR A 15 4.79 0.61 -2.34
C TYR A 15 4.18 2.01 -2.17
N LYS A 16 4.87 3.05 -2.64
CA LYS A 16 4.38 4.44 -2.57
C LYS A 16 3.09 4.62 -3.37
N THR A 17 2.98 3.96 -4.52
CA THR A 17 1.81 4.04 -5.41
C THR A 17 0.59 3.39 -4.76
N LEU A 18 0.72 2.17 -4.25
CA LEU A 18 -0.35 1.46 -3.54
C LEU A 18 -0.79 2.23 -2.28
N SER A 19 0.16 2.79 -1.53
CA SER A 19 -0.13 3.61 -0.35
C SER A 19 -0.98 4.85 -0.70
N LYS A 20 -0.65 5.55 -1.79
CA LYS A 20 -1.46 6.68 -2.29
C LYS A 20 -2.84 6.24 -2.75
N GLN A 21 -2.95 5.09 -3.42
CA GLN A 21 -4.23 4.54 -3.87
C GLN A 21 -5.12 4.15 -2.69
N ILE A 22 -4.58 3.56 -1.62
CA ILE A 22 -5.33 3.25 -0.40
C ILE A 22 -5.91 4.53 0.20
N LYS A 23 -5.08 5.57 0.41
CA LYS A 23 -5.54 6.86 0.95
C LYS A 23 -6.66 7.47 0.09
N ALA A 24 -6.53 7.40 -1.24
CA ALA A 24 -7.57 7.89 -2.16
C ALA A 24 -8.87 7.07 -2.05
N LEU A 25 -8.77 5.74 -1.96
CA LEU A 25 -9.92 4.85 -1.81
C LEU A 25 -10.62 5.03 -0.46
N GLU A 26 -9.88 5.28 0.63
CA GLU A 26 -10.45 5.59 1.94
C GLU A 26 -11.31 6.85 1.89
N ASN A 27 -10.82 7.93 1.26
CA ASN A 27 -11.59 9.16 1.06
C ASN A 27 -12.85 8.95 0.20
N ILE A 28 -12.79 8.06 -0.80
CA ILE A 28 -13.96 7.73 -1.62
C ILE A 28 -14.96 6.91 -0.81
N LYS A 29 -14.48 5.94 -0.02
CA LYS A 29 -15.29 5.06 0.84
C LYS A 29 -16.15 5.86 1.81
N GLU A 30 -15.61 6.94 2.38
CA GLU A 30 -16.35 7.82 3.31
C GLU A 30 -17.61 8.45 2.70
N LYS A 31 -17.64 8.61 1.37
CA LYS A 31 -18.75 9.22 0.62
C LYS A 31 -19.59 8.20 -0.14
N ALA A 32 -19.18 6.93 -0.13
CA ALA A 32 -19.79 5.87 -0.92
C ALA A 32 -21.03 5.28 -0.23
N GLN A 33 -21.95 4.76 -1.03
CA GLN A 33 -23.09 3.98 -0.53
C GLN A 33 -22.63 2.61 -0.02
N GLU A 34 -23.42 1.94 0.83
CA GLU A 34 -22.99 0.71 1.55
C GLU A 34 -22.41 -0.38 0.63
N LYS A 35 -23.03 -0.64 -0.53
CA LYS A 35 -22.55 -1.65 -1.49
C LYS A 35 -21.19 -1.27 -2.08
N GLU A 36 -21.06 -0.03 -2.53
CA GLU A 36 -19.83 0.51 -3.10
C GLU A 36 -18.72 0.58 -2.04
N ALA A 37 -19.05 0.96 -0.81
CA ALA A 37 -18.12 0.98 0.32
C ALA A 37 -17.54 -0.41 0.62
N LYS A 38 -18.35 -1.48 0.51
CA LYS A 38 -17.87 -2.88 0.66
C LYS A 38 -16.89 -3.27 -0.45
N GLU A 39 -17.18 -2.91 -1.69
CA GLU A 39 -16.30 -3.17 -2.84
C GLU A 39 -14.97 -2.40 -2.71
N ILE A 40 -15.03 -1.12 -2.30
CA ILE A 40 -13.84 -0.31 -2.02
C ILE A 40 -13.02 -0.92 -0.87
N ASN A 41 -13.68 -1.40 0.19
CA ASN A 41 -13.00 -2.02 1.32
C ASN A 41 -12.24 -3.30 0.92
N LEU A 42 -12.84 -4.15 0.08
CA LEU A 42 -12.17 -5.34 -0.46
C LEU A 42 -10.93 -4.95 -1.27
N LYS A 43 -11.03 -3.91 -2.08
CA LYS A 43 -9.90 -3.39 -2.87
C LYS A 43 -8.77 -2.86 -1.98
N ILE A 44 -9.11 -2.13 -0.92
CA ILE A 44 -8.13 -1.65 0.08
C ILE A 44 -7.42 -2.84 0.74
N GLN A 45 -8.15 -3.88 1.17
CA GLN A 45 -7.56 -5.06 1.80
C GLN A 45 -6.57 -5.78 0.88
N ASN A 46 -6.89 -5.92 -0.41
CA ASN A 46 -5.96 -6.50 -1.38
C ASN A 46 -4.68 -5.66 -1.50
N TYR A 47 -4.80 -4.34 -1.61
CA TYR A 47 -3.64 -3.45 -1.67
C TYR A 47 -2.81 -3.48 -0.39
N GLN A 48 -3.43 -3.57 0.78
CA GLN A 48 -2.73 -3.73 2.06
C GLN A 48 -1.95 -5.05 2.13
N SER A 49 -2.53 -6.16 1.65
CA SER A 49 -1.84 -7.46 1.56
C SER A 49 -0.59 -7.37 0.68
N GLU A 50 -0.69 -6.67 -0.45
CA GLU A 50 0.42 -6.45 -1.37
C GLU A 50 1.50 -5.54 -0.76
N LEU A 51 1.11 -4.46 -0.07
CA LEU A 51 2.04 -3.63 0.70
C LEU A 51 2.80 -4.43 1.75
N LEU A 52 2.15 -5.35 2.46
CA LEU A 52 2.80 -6.20 3.46
C LEU A 52 3.82 -7.15 2.82
N LYS A 53 3.52 -7.72 1.65
CA LYS A 53 4.48 -8.54 0.89
C LYS A 53 5.69 -7.72 0.46
N ILE A 54 5.47 -6.49 -0.02
CA ILE A 54 6.53 -5.58 -0.42
C ILE A 54 7.36 -5.18 0.81
N LYS A 55 6.74 -4.74 1.93
CA LYS A 55 7.43 -4.31 3.15
C LYS A 55 8.42 -5.37 3.65
N LYS A 56 8.04 -6.65 3.61
CA LYS A 56 8.90 -7.78 4.01
C LYS A 56 10.14 -7.98 3.12
N MET A 57 10.19 -7.37 1.93
CA MET A 57 11.36 -7.41 1.04
C MET A 57 12.40 -6.34 1.39
N PHE A 58 12.06 -5.39 2.26
CA PHE A 58 12.91 -4.29 2.66
C PHE A 58 13.28 -4.40 4.15
N PRO A 59 14.33 -3.69 4.60
CA PRO A 59 14.59 -3.50 6.02
C PRO A 59 13.39 -2.90 6.75
N ASP A 60 13.19 -3.27 8.02
CA ASP A 60 11.96 -2.96 8.79
C ASP A 60 11.62 -1.46 8.84
N ASP A 61 12.63 -0.58 8.81
CA ASP A 61 12.49 0.89 8.90
C ASP A 61 12.53 1.60 7.53
N PHE A 62 12.69 0.88 6.42
CA PHE A 62 12.95 1.47 5.10
C PHE A 62 11.84 2.43 4.62
N PHE A 63 10.60 2.17 5.02
CA PHE A 63 9.44 2.98 4.64
C PHE A 63 8.93 3.87 5.79
N ASP A 64 9.56 3.81 6.95
CA ASP A 64 9.08 4.50 8.14
C ASP A 64 9.55 5.97 8.16
N GLU A 65 10.58 6.33 7.37
CA GLU A 65 11.07 7.71 7.19
C GLU A 65 10.17 8.62 6.31
N GLU A 66 9.09 8.12 5.71
CA GLU A 66 8.20 8.92 4.82
C GLU A 66 6.84 9.34 5.42
N ASN A 67 6.65 9.23 6.75
CA ASN A 67 5.44 9.74 7.45
C ASN A 67 5.67 11.08 8.15
#